data_AF-A0A368KQR1-F1
#
_entry.id   AF-A0A368KQR1-F1
#
_cell.length_a   1.000
_cell.length_b   1.000
_cell.length_c   1.000
_cell.angle_alpha   90.00
_cell.angle_beta   90.00
_cell.angle_gamma   90.00
#
_symmetry.space_group_name_H-M   'P 1'
#
loop_
_entity.id
_entity.type
_entity.pdbx_description
1 polymer ?
#
loop_
_entity_poly.entity_id
_entity_poly.type
_entity_poly.pdbx_seq_one_letter_code
_entity_poly.pdbx_strand_id
1 'polypeptide(L)'
;MAGLVMPRLFCLPLSELRMLPASSQWVVLPLLLLVPLIGCAKSSQQERVIPLKASASMEEARSLLENYAQGSPVTSEADSFDTLVEGVRKEDPKAANILSEAFKQIKENPGSRAKAAKNALKQLPAKEEPQPAAESSE
;
A
#
# COMPACT_ATOMS: atom_id res chain seq x y z
N MET A 1 22.67 29.89 -24.21
CA MET A 1 22.85 30.64 -22.95
C MET A 1 21.61 31.49 -22.70
N ALA A 2 20.72 31.00 -21.84
CA ALA A 2 19.62 31.69 -21.15
C ALA A 2 19.14 30.62 -20.15
N GLY A 3 19.26 30.75 -18.84
CA GLY A 3 19.11 31.93 -18.01
C GLY A 3 17.83 31.72 -17.18
N LEU A 4 18.05 31.36 -15.91
CA LEU A 4 17.18 31.31 -14.71
C LEU A 4 15.74 31.87 -14.86
N VAL A 5 14.73 31.38 -14.12
CA VAL A 5 14.52 31.70 -12.68
C VAL A 5 13.48 30.73 -12.07
N MET A 6 13.85 30.14 -10.92
CA MET A 6 12.99 29.42 -9.99
C MET A 6 11.93 30.36 -9.37
N PRO A 7 10.63 30.00 -9.33
CA PRO A 7 9.71 30.63 -8.39
C PRO A 7 9.91 30.03 -6.99
N ARG A 8 10.42 30.87 -6.09
CA ARG A 8 10.38 30.68 -4.62
C ARG A 8 8.92 30.62 -4.18
N LEU A 9 8.40 29.46 -3.80
CA LEU A 9 7.16 29.39 -3.03
C LEU A 9 7.47 29.68 -1.57
N PHE A 10 7.10 30.91 -1.22
CA PHE A 10 6.83 31.50 0.08
C PHE A 10 6.58 30.53 1.24
N CYS A 11 7.39 30.72 2.29
CA CYS A 11 6.98 30.50 3.68
C CYS A 11 5.69 31.28 3.95
N LEU A 12 4.64 30.59 4.39
CA LEU A 12 3.51 31.24 5.05
C LEU A 12 3.80 31.33 6.56
N PRO A 13 3.66 32.53 7.16
CA PRO A 13 3.89 32.75 8.58
C PRO A 13 2.78 32.11 9.44
N LEU A 14 3.22 31.33 10.43
CA LEU A 14 2.44 30.71 11.50
C LEU A 14 2.04 31.76 12.56
N SER A 15 1.40 32.85 12.12
CA SER A 15 1.04 33.99 12.97
C SER A 15 -0.37 34.51 12.64
N GLU A 16 -1.39 33.71 12.93
CA GLU A 16 -2.72 34.24 13.27
C GLU A 16 -3.27 33.50 14.48
N LEU A 17 -2.70 33.88 15.64
CA LEU A 17 -3.41 33.91 16.91
C LEU A 17 -4.64 34.81 16.75
N ARG A 18 -5.84 34.21 16.78
CA ARG A 18 -7.03 34.95 17.22
C ARG A 18 -7.33 34.62 18.68
N MET A 19 -7.05 35.64 19.49
CA MET A 19 -7.45 35.83 20.88
C MET A 19 -8.92 35.44 21.09
N LEU A 20 -9.15 34.55 22.04
CA LEU A 20 -10.45 34.34 22.67
C LEU A 20 -10.51 35.17 23.97
N PRO A 21 -11.64 35.83 24.27
CA PRO A 21 -11.76 36.79 25.35
C PRO A 21 -11.69 36.15 26.74
N ALA A 22 -10.98 36.85 27.63
CA ALA A 22 -10.79 36.54 29.03
C ALA A 22 -12.01 36.97 29.86
N SER A 23 -12.99 36.08 30.06
CA SER A 23 -14.02 36.26 31.11
C SER A 23 -14.92 35.02 31.28
N SER A 24 -14.35 33.87 31.63
CA SER A 24 -15.06 32.80 32.37
C SER A 24 -14.06 31.73 32.77
N GLN A 25 -13.27 32.08 33.76
CA GLN A 25 -12.38 31.17 34.46
C GLN A 25 -13.21 30.47 35.55
N TRP A 26 -12.79 29.27 35.93
CA TRP A 26 -13.23 28.46 37.08
C TRP A 26 -14.40 27.50 36.80
N VAL A 27 -14.16 26.22 37.14
CA VAL A 27 -15.03 25.04 36.98
C VAL A 27 -15.04 24.55 35.52
N VAL A 28 -14.26 23.55 35.07
CA VAL A 28 -14.09 22.19 35.58
C VAL A 28 -12.83 21.60 34.91
N LEU A 29 -11.74 21.51 35.66
CA LEU A 29 -10.61 20.64 35.41
C LEU A 29 -10.78 19.54 36.46
N PRO A 30 -11.46 18.40 36.16
CA PRO A 30 -10.78 17.26 35.54
C PRO A 30 -11.74 16.31 34.77
N LEU A 31 -11.75 16.34 33.44
CA LEU A 31 -12.29 15.25 32.62
C LEU A 31 -11.20 14.74 31.67
N LEU A 32 -10.05 14.45 32.26
CA LEU A 32 -8.88 13.85 31.63
C LEU A 32 -8.70 12.42 32.16
N LEU A 33 -9.71 11.57 31.97
CA LEU A 33 -9.65 10.11 32.21
C LEU A 33 -10.98 9.50 31.75
N LEU A 34 -10.93 8.39 31.01
CA LEU A 34 -12.03 7.65 30.34
C LEU A 34 -12.37 8.09 28.91
N VAL A 35 -11.55 7.75 27.90
CA VAL A 35 -11.96 6.91 26.73
C VAL A 35 -10.69 6.34 26.05
N PRO A 36 -10.18 5.17 26.45
CA PRO A 36 -9.48 4.31 25.50
C PRO A 36 -10.11 2.91 25.49
N LEU A 37 -11.38 2.80 25.06
CA LEU A 37 -12.13 1.53 25.06
C LEU A 37 -13.02 1.32 23.81
N ILE A 38 -12.75 2.06 22.73
CA ILE A 38 -13.14 1.63 21.37
C ILE A 38 -11.87 0.98 20.77
N GLY A 39 -11.38 -0.13 21.31
CA GLY A 39 -12.13 -1.38 21.24
C GLY A 39 -12.27 -1.76 19.77
N CYS A 40 -11.14 -2.12 19.13
CA CYS A 40 -11.12 -2.86 17.86
C CYS A 40 -11.99 -4.09 18.01
N ALA A 41 -13.27 -3.94 17.71
CA ALA A 41 -14.26 -4.98 17.85
C ALA A 41 -13.95 -6.07 16.83
N LYS A 42 -13.43 -7.18 17.37
CA LYS A 42 -13.86 -8.54 17.03
C LYS A 42 -13.69 -8.91 15.55
N SER A 43 -12.45 -9.24 15.19
CA SER A 43 -12.18 -10.08 14.02
C SER A 43 -12.72 -11.49 14.31
N SER A 44 -13.97 -11.73 13.89
CA SER A 44 -14.54 -13.07 13.78
C SER A 44 -13.93 -13.73 12.55
N GLN A 45 -12.80 -14.42 12.71
CA GLN A 45 -12.30 -15.28 11.65
C GLN A 45 -13.21 -16.50 11.54
N GLN A 46 -14.22 -16.37 10.68
CA GLN A 46 -14.92 -17.51 10.13
C GLN A 46 -13.93 -18.18 9.17
N GLU A 47 -13.59 -19.44 9.42
CA GLU A 47 -12.74 -20.24 8.53
C GLU A 47 -13.48 -20.44 7.21
N ARG A 48 -13.31 -19.48 6.31
CA ARG A 48 -13.72 -19.57 4.92
C ARG A 48 -12.64 -20.42 4.26
N VAL A 49 -13.02 -21.61 3.78
CA VAL A 49 -12.24 -22.31 2.77
C VAL A 49 -12.31 -21.45 1.52
N ILE A 50 -11.35 -20.53 1.38
CA ILE A 50 -11.23 -19.67 0.21
C ILE A 50 -10.70 -20.57 -0.91
N PRO A 51 -11.44 -20.76 -2.01
CA PRO A 51 -10.88 -21.45 -3.17
C PRO A 51 -9.66 -20.64 -3.62
N LEU A 52 -8.47 -21.24 -3.52
CA LEU A 52 -7.20 -20.70 -4.00
C LEU A 52 -7.28 -20.58 -5.54
N LYS A 53 -7.96 -19.56 -6.04
CA LYS A 53 -8.21 -19.36 -7.48
C LYS A 53 -7.39 -18.24 -8.12
N ALA A 54 -6.44 -17.69 -7.36
CA ALA A 54 -5.17 -17.18 -7.85
C ALA A 54 -4.17 -17.54 -6.75
N SER A 55 -2.92 -17.96 -7.04
CA SER A 55 -1.93 -18.16 -5.97
C SER A 55 -1.95 -16.96 -5.05
N ALA A 56 -1.97 -17.21 -3.74
CA ALA A 56 -1.67 -16.18 -2.76
C ALA A 56 -0.39 -15.40 -3.16
N SER A 57 0.60 -16.10 -3.74
CA SER A 57 1.83 -15.52 -4.28
C SER A 57 1.64 -14.55 -5.46
N MET A 58 0.74 -14.82 -6.42
CA MET A 58 0.51 -13.92 -7.55
C MET A 58 -0.26 -12.67 -7.13
N GLU A 59 -1.24 -12.82 -6.24
CA GLU A 59 -1.96 -11.67 -5.67
C GLU A 59 -1.03 -10.80 -4.82
N GLU A 60 -0.20 -11.41 -3.97
CA GLU A 60 0.79 -10.72 -3.16
C GLU A 60 1.84 -10.00 -4.03
N ALA A 61 2.36 -10.66 -5.07
CA ALA A 61 3.29 -10.06 -6.03
C ALA A 61 2.69 -8.85 -6.74
N ARG A 62 1.43 -8.95 -7.15
CA ARG A 62 0.71 -7.84 -7.78
C ARG A 62 0.53 -6.68 -6.80
N SER A 63 0.13 -6.96 -5.56
CA SER A 63 -0.02 -5.93 -4.51
C SER A 63 1.29 -5.18 -4.25
N LEU A 64 2.42 -5.89 -4.17
CA LEU A 64 3.73 -5.26 -4.02
C LEU A 64 4.07 -4.34 -5.20
N LEU A 65 3.85 -4.81 -6.43
CA LEU A 65 4.07 -3.97 -7.62
C LEU A 65 3.14 -2.76 -7.65
N GLU A 66 1.88 -2.88 -7.22
CA GLU A 66 0.96 -1.74 -7.09
C GLU A 66 1.48 -0.70 -6.09
N ASN A 67 1.95 -1.14 -4.93
CA ASN A 67 2.56 -0.27 -3.93
C ASN A 67 3.80 0.46 -4.49
N TYR A 68 4.68 -0.23 -5.20
CA TYR A 68 5.85 0.39 -5.82
C TYR A 68 5.50 1.31 -6.98
N ALA A 69 4.47 0.97 -7.77
CA ALA A 69 3.95 1.82 -8.84
C ALA A 69 3.41 3.16 -8.28
N GLN A 70 2.88 3.15 -7.06
CA GLN A 70 2.44 4.34 -6.31
C GLN A 70 3.59 5.09 -5.63
N GLY A 71 4.81 4.54 -5.64
CA GLY A 71 6.00 5.19 -5.12
C GLY A 71 6.39 4.77 -3.70
N SER A 72 5.74 3.75 -3.13
CA SER A 72 6.12 3.18 -1.83
C SER A 72 7.61 2.83 -1.81
N PRO A 73 8.34 3.11 -0.72
CA PRO A 73 9.75 2.76 -0.61
C PRO A 73 9.92 1.24 -0.61
N VAL A 74 11.10 0.77 -1.06
CA VAL A 74 11.49 -0.63 -0.94
C VAL A 74 11.94 -0.88 0.50
N THR A 75 11.35 -1.84 1.20
CA THR A 75 11.77 -2.20 2.57
C THR A 75 12.17 -3.68 2.67
N SER A 76 12.12 -4.28 3.87
CA SER A 76 12.64 -5.62 4.13
C SER A 76 11.92 -6.75 3.38
N GLU A 77 10.75 -6.50 2.80
CA GLU A 77 10.06 -7.45 1.92
C GLU A 77 10.86 -7.81 0.67
N ALA A 78 11.80 -6.95 0.25
CA ALA A 78 12.66 -7.20 -0.91
C ALA A 78 13.56 -8.42 -0.76
N ASP A 79 13.80 -8.87 0.47
CA ASP A 79 14.53 -10.12 0.74
C ASP A 79 13.69 -11.36 0.46
N SER A 80 12.36 -11.21 0.39
CA SER A 80 11.42 -12.31 0.11
C SER A 80 11.00 -12.40 -1.37
N PHE A 81 11.47 -11.49 -2.22
CA PHE A 81 11.10 -11.47 -3.65
C PHE A 81 11.37 -12.79 -4.36
N ASP A 82 12.50 -13.44 -4.08
CA ASP A 82 12.84 -14.72 -4.72
C ASP A 82 11.84 -15.82 -4.33
N THR A 83 11.45 -15.88 -3.05
CA THR A 83 10.46 -16.84 -2.55
C THR A 83 9.10 -16.62 -3.20
N LEU A 84 8.70 -15.35 -3.34
CA LEU A 84 7.45 -14.96 -3.98
C LEU A 84 7.40 -15.39 -5.45
N VAL A 85 8.49 -15.16 -6.18
CA VAL A 85 8.64 -15.55 -7.59
C VAL A 85 8.58 -17.06 -7.75
N GLU A 86 9.24 -17.83 -6.88
CA GLU A 86 9.14 -19.30 -6.89
C GLU A 86 7.71 -19.80 -6.61
N GLY A 87 6.97 -19.08 -5.75
CA GLY A 87 5.55 -19.32 -5.54
C GLY A 87 4.75 -19.18 -6.84
N VAL A 88 4.91 -18.06 -7.54
CA VAL A 88 4.23 -17.80 -8.81
C VAL A 88 4.68 -18.78 -9.90
N ARG A 89 5.96 -19.17 -9.93
CA ARG A 89 6.50 -20.06 -10.97
C ARG A 89 5.85 -21.44 -11.01
N LYS A 90 5.34 -21.91 -9.86
CA LYS A 90 4.59 -23.18 -9.78
C LYS A 90 3.26 -23.14 -10.54
N GLU A 91 2.70 -21.96 -10.73
CA GLU A 91 1.38 -21.78 -11.35
C GLU A 91 1.49 -21.13 -12.74
N ASP A 92 2.26 -20.05 -12.85
CA ASP A 92 2.52 -19.35 -14.10
C ASP A 92 4.03 -19.03 -14.24
N PRO A 93 4.78 -19.89 -14.96
CA PRO A 93 6.19 -19.67 -15.23
C PRO A 93 6.49 -18.39 -16.02
N LYS A 94 5.54 -17.94 -16.88
CA LYS A 94 5.73 -16.73 -17.69
C LYS A 94 5.59 -15.49 -16.83
N ALA A 95 4.56 -15.43 -15.98
CA ALA A 95 4.40 -14.36 -15.01
C ALA A 95 5.60 -14.30 -14.04
N ALA A 96 6.10 -15.45 -13.58
CA ALA A 96 7.27 -15.51 -12.71
C ALA A 96 8.53 -14.87 -13.31
N ASN A 97 8.75 -15.01 -14.62
CA ASN A 97 9.88 -14.36 -15.29
C ASN A 97 9.73 -12.83 -15.30
N ILE A 98 8.54 -12.33 -15.63
CA ILE A 98 8.22 -10.89 -15.59
C ILE A 98 8.44 -10.33 -14.18
N LEU A 99 7.95 -11.05 -13.16
CA LEU A 99 8.12 -10.67 -11.76
C LEU A 99 9.58 -10.68 -11.32
N SER A 100 10.34 -11.71 -11.69
CA SER A 100 11.77 -11.83 -11.35
C SER A 100 12.56 -10.63 -11.87
N GLU A 101 12.37 -10.27 -13.15
CA GLU A 101 13.04 -9.13 -13.75
C GLU A 101 12.65 -7.81 -13.08
N ALA A 102 11.35 -7.61 -12.82
CA ALA A 102 10.84 -6.41 -12.19
C ALA A 102 11.38 -6.24 -10.76
N PHE A 103 11.30 -7.28 -9.93
CA PHE A 103 11.76 -7.26 -8.55
C PHE A 103 13.27 -7.11 -8.46
N LYS A 104 14.03 -7.75 -9.35
CA LYS A 104 15.47 -7.52 -9.46
C LYS A 104 15.78 -6.05 -9.77
N GLN A 105 15.10 -5.46 -10.75
CA GLN A 105 15.29 -4.05 -11.10
C GLN A 105 14.93 -3.11 -9.94
N ILE A 106 13.86 -3.41 -9.19
CA ILE A 106 13.44 -2.64 -8.02
C ILE A 106 14.49 -2.71 -6.91
N LYS A 107 15.04 -3.91 -6.65
CA LYS A 107 16.07 -4.15 -5.63
C LYS A 107 17.39 -3.48 -5.98
N GLU A 108 17.84 -3.61 -7.23
CA GLU A 108 19.12 -3.04 -7.69
C GLU A 108 19.04 -1.51 -7.89
N ASN A 109 17.87 -0.99 -8.28
CA ASN A 109 17.66 0.44 -8.50
C ASN A 109 16.32 0.94 -7.90
N PRO A 110 16.28 1.19 -6.59
CA PRO A 110 15.08 1.66 -5.89
C PRO A 110 14.55 3.00 -6.41
N GLY A 111 15.38 3.83 -7.06
CA GLY A 111 14.95 5.08 -7.69
C GLY A 111 14.06 4.88 -8.91
N SER A 112 14.16 3.72 -9.58
CA SER A 112 13.37 3.37 -10.77
C SER A 112 12.13 2.52 -10.46
N ARG A 113 11.88 2.20 -9.19
CA ARG A 113 10.87 1.21 -8.75
C ARG A 113 9.48 1.43 -9.34
N ALA A 114 9.00 2.67 -9.36
CA ALA A 114 7.66 2.98 -9.87
C ALA A 114 7.53 2.71 -11.38
N LYS A 115 8.60 2.97 -12.15
CA LYS A 115 8.63 2.68 -13.58
C LYS A 115 8.69 1.17 -13.82
N ALA A 116 9.56 0.47 -13.12
CA ALA A 116 9.71 -0.99 -13.20
C ALA A 116 8.38 -1.68 -12.88
N ALA A 117 7.73 -1.28 -11.78
CA ALA A 117 6.47 -1.89 -11.35
C ALA A 117 5.31 -1.63 -12.31
N LYS A 118 5.17 -0.41 -12.84
CA LYS A 118 4.15 -0.10 -13.86
C LYS A 118 4.37 -0.88 -15.15
N ASN A 119 5.63 -1.09 -15.55
CA ASN A 119 5.95 -1.88 -16.73
C ASN A 119 5.63 -3.37 -16.53
N ALA A 120 5.88 -3.90 -15.33
CA ALA A 120 5.54 -5.28 -14.97
C ALA A 120 4.02 -5.49 -14.97
N LEU A 121 3.26 -4.63 -14.28
CA LEU A 121 1.79 -4.73 -14.18
C LEU A 121 1.07 -4.74 -15.53
N LYS A 122 1.64 -4.09 -16.56
CA LYS A 122 1.10 -4.10 -17.94
C LYS A 122 1.30 -5.44 -18.66
N GLN A 123 2.32 -6.20 -18.28
CA GLN A 123 2.68 -7.47 -18.90
C GLN A 123 2.08 -8.68 -18.18
N LEU A 124 1.72 -8.51 -16.90
CA LEU A 124 1.07 -9.55 -16.11
C LEU A 124 -0.36 -9.81 -16.62
N PRO A 125 -0.82 -11.08 -16.58
CA PRO A 125 -2.21 -11.41 -16.90
C PRO A 125 -3.16 -10.62 -16.00
N ALA A 126 -4.33 -10.22 -16.51
CA ALA A 126 -5.32 -9.45 -15.75
C ALA A 126 -5.64 -10.12 -14.41
N LYS A 127 -5.94 -9.33 -13.38
CA LYS A 127 -6.43 -9.87 -12.11
C LYS A 127 -7.74 -10.59 -12.44
N GLU A 128 -7.76 -11.92 -12.35
CA GLU A 128 -9.02 -12.65 -12.42
C GLU A 128 -9.84 -12.20 -11.22
N GLU A 129 -10.88 -11.39 -11.48
CA GLU A 129 -11.81 -11.01 -10.44
C GLU A 129 -12.51 -12.28 -9.94
N PRO A 130 -12.68 -12.44 -8.62
CA PRO A 130 -13.35 -13.62 -8.09
C PRO A 130 -14.76 -13.64 -8.69
N GLN A 131 -15.06 -14.70 -9.46
CA GLN A 131 -16.42 -14.93 -9.95
C GLN A 131 -17.36 -14.90 -8.74
N PRO A 132 -18.44 -14.08 -8.77
CA PRO A 132 -19.37 -14.01 -7.66
C PRO A 132 -19.83 -15.43 -7.36
N ALA A 133 -19.56 -15.87 -6.14
CA ALA A 133 -19.96 -17.19 -5.66
C ALA A 133 -21.43 -17.36 -6.02
N ALA A 134 -21.73 -18.34 -6.86
CA ALA A 134 -23.09 -18.67 -7.23
C ALA A 134 -23.90 -18.81 -5.94
N GLU A 135 -24.82 -17.87 -5.77
CA GLU A 135 -25.78 -17.82 -4.68
C GLU A 135 -26.55 -19.16 -4.71
N SER A 136 -26.19 -20.07 -3.80
CA SER A 136 -26.96 -21.29 -3.56
C SER A 136 -28.21 -20.88 -2.79
N SER A 137 -29.22 -20.44 -3.52
CA SER A 137 -30.58 -20.28 -3.01
C SER A 137 -31.18 -21.69 -2.84
N GLU A 138 -31.18 -22.17 -1.59
CA GLU A 138 -32.11 -23.23 -1.13
C GLU A 138 -33.52 -22.66 -0.94
#